data_AF-A0A510V0N1-F1
#
_entry.id   AF-A0A510V0N1-F1
#
_cell.length_a   1.000
_cell.length_b   1.000
_cell.length_c   1.000
_cell.angle_alpha   90.00
_cell.angle_beta   90.00
_cell.angle_gamma   90.00
#
_symmetry.space_group_name_H-M   'P 1'
#
loop_
_entity.id
_entity.type
_entity.pdbx_description
1 polymer ?
#
loop_
_entity_poly.entity_id
_entity_poly.type
_entity_poly.pdbx_seq_one_letter_code
_entity_poly.pdbx_strand_id
1 'polypeptide(L)'
;MYETHPALVIGVSRGRVRVTLFLLGVFGLLLTVGSAVFLVQELLGGRTGVSEYWGFRFPSWLGFAGGVVVGVAVAWDSFATWRAAGPAHGVLDYVLEPTGLRLVHHRRLLRRQELLVERGQHLVLDATLLSSRRGGLERSYRIVVSAPGGSFAFTQDGYIEKLSLAPLEQAARQLGIEVVTTGAATEIQRTAGVV
;
A
#
# COMPACT_ATOMS: atom_id res chain seq x y z
N MET A 1 22.23 -11.28 -5.72
CA MET A 1 20.84 -10.90 -5.36
C MET A 1 20.88 -9.41 -5.12
N TYR A 2 20.24 -8.59 -5.95
CA TYR A 2 20.32 -7.14 -5.80
C TYR A 2 19.43 -6.70 -4.64
N GLU A 3 19.97 -5.88 -3.74
CA GLU A 3 19.25 -5.35 -2.60
C GLU A 3 18.27 -4.26 -3.08
N THR A 4 16.98 -4.46 -2.83
CA THR A 4 15.92 -3.49 -3.17
C THR A 4 15.74 -2.53 -2.00
N HIS A 5 15.76 -1.23 -2.29
CA HIS A 5 15.53 -0.18 -1.32
C HIS A 5 14.27 0.61 -1.69
N PRO A 6 13.53 1.15 -0.71
CA PRO A 6 12.32 1.89 -1.02
C PRO A 6 12.67 3.28 -1.60
N ALA A 7 12.07 3.63 -2.74
CA ALA A 7 12.21 4.93 -3.42
C ALA A 7 11.15 5.94 -2.96
N LEU A 8 9.89 5.49 -2.88
CA LEU A 8 8.73 6.29 -2.47
C LEU A 8 8.07 5.62 -1.27
N VAL A 9 8.11 6.28 -0.11
CA VAL A 9 7.60 5.72 1.16
C VAL A 9 6.46 6.53 1.71
N ILE A 10 5.59 5.90 2.50
CA ILE A 10 4.56 6.62 3.27
C ILE A 10 5.23 7.22 4.52
N GLY A 11 5.31 8.55 4.59
CA GLY A 11 5.88 9.37 5.67
C GLY A 11 5.03 9.48 6.93
N VAL A 12 4.24 8.46 7.26
CA VAL A 12 3.42 8.44 8.48
C VAL A 12 4.28 7.96 9.66
N SER A 13 4.10 8.56 10.85
CA SER A 13 4.86 8.24 12.07
C SER A 13 4.94 6.72 12.30
N ARG A 14 6.13 6.18 11.96
CA ARG A 14 6.32 4.76 11.60
C ARG A 14 5.99 3.78 12.72
N GLY A 15 5.99 4.23 13.98
CA GLY A 15 5.72 3.38 15.14
C GLY A 15 4.24 3.10 15.36
N ARG A 16 3.45 4.13 15.63
CA ARG A 16 2.07 3.98 16.13
C ARG A 16 1.15 3.36 15.08
N VAL A 17 1.21 3.82 13.83
CA VAL A 17 0.32 3.33 12.77
C VAL A 17 0.61 1.87 12.40
N ARG A 18 1.88 1.45 12.39
CA ARG A 18 2.22 0.04 12.14
C ARG A 18 1.72 -0.87 13.25
N VAL A 19 1.81 -0.44 14.51
CA VAL A 19 1.25 -1.19 15.64
C VAL A 19 -0.27 -1.29 15.52
N THR A 20 -0.95 -0.18 15.20
CA THR A 20 -2.41 -0.19 15.00
C THR A 20 -2.82 -1.12 13.85
N LEU A 21 -2.14 -1.06 12.70
CA LEU A 21 -2.42 -1.95 11.56
C LEU A 21 -2.15 -3.41 11.90
N PHE A 22 -1.06 -3.69 12.63
CA PHE A 22 -0.77 -5.04 13.09
C PHE A 22 -1.88 -5.57 14.02
N LEU A 23 -2.27 -4.78 15.03
CA LEU A 23 -3.35 -5.15 15.96
C LEU A 23 -4.69 -5.33 15.24
N LEU A 24 -5.01 -4.47 14.27
CA LEU A 24 -6.22 -4.57 13.47
C LEU A 24 -6.21 -5.85 12.60
N GLY A 25 -5.05 -6.19 12.03
CA GLY A 25 -4.86 -7.43 11.27
C GLY A 25 -5.04 -8.68 12.14
N VAL A 26 -4.44 -8.68 13.33
CA VAL A 26 -4.62 -9.76 14.33
C VAL A 26 -6.08 -9.87 14.75
N PHE A 27 -6.75 -8.74 15.02
CA PHE A 27 -8.16 -8.71 15.36
C PHE A 27 -9.03 -9.30 14.24
N GLY A 28 -8.80 -8.90 12.98
CA GLY A 28 -9.50 -9.47 11.82
C GLY A 28 -9.29 -10.99 11.69
N LEU A 29 -8.08 -11.47 11.96
CA LEU A 29 -7.76 -12.89 11.93
C LEU A 29 -8.44 -13.66 13.07
N LEU A 30 -8.44 -13.12 14.29
CA LEU A 30 -9.16 -13.71 15.43
C LEU A 30 -10.67 -13.76 15.18
N LEU A 31 -11.24 -12.69 14.61
CA LEU A 31 -12.65 -12.64 14.23
C LEU A 31 -12.97 -13.69 13.16
N THR A 32 -12.07 -13.89 12.19
CA THR A 32 -12.20 -14.93 11.16
C THR A 32 -12.19 -16.33 11.78
N VAL A 33 -11.18 -16.63 12.61
CA VAL A 33 -11.03 -17.94 13.24
C VAL A 33 -12.20 -18.23 14.17
N GLY A 34 -12.61 -17.27 15.01
CA GLY A 34 -13.76 -17.41 15.89
C GLY A 34 -15.05 -17.68 15.10
N SER A 35 -15.32 -16.88 14.07
CA SER A 35 -16.51 -17.05 13.23
C SER A 35 -16.52 -18.40 12.49
N ALA A 36 -15.35 -18.85 12.00
CA ALA A 36 -15.23 -20.14 11.33
C ALA A 36 -15.49 -21.31 12.30
N VAL A 37 -14.96 -21.24 13.53
CA VAL A 37 -15.20 -22.27 14.56
C VAL A 37 -16.69 -22.37 14.90
N PHE A 38 -17.36 -21.25 15.13
CA PHE A 38 -18.80 -21.24 15.42
C PHE A 38 -19.63 -21.74 14.22
N LEU A 39 -19.27 -21.34 13.00
CA LEU A 39 -19.92 -21.82 11.78
C LEU A 39 -19.82 -23.35 11.65
N VAL A 40 -18.62 -23.91 11.86
CA VAL A 40 -18.39 -25.35 11.80
C VAL A 40 -19.15 -26.09 12.90
N GLN A 41 -19.15 -25.57 14.13
CA GLN A 41 -19.92 -26.15 15.24
C GLN A 41 -21.43 -26.15 14.96
N GLU A 42 -21.95 -25.08 14.38
CA GLU A 42 -23.37 -24.97 14.05
C GLU A 42 -23.78 -25.98 12.97
N LEU A 43 -22.98 -26.08 11.90
CA LEU A 43 -23.22 -26.99 10.79
C LEU A 43 -23.07 -28.47 11.18
N LEU A 44 -22.06 -28.82 11.97
CA LEU A 44 -21.82 -30.20 12.41
C LEU A 44 -22.72 -30.62 13.57
N GLY A 45 -23.11 -29.68 14.44
CA GLY A 45 -23.96 -29.95 15.60
C GLY A 45 -25.44 -30.06 15.26
N GLY A 46 -25.85 -29.74 14.03
CA GLY A 46 -27.25 -29.79 13.58
C GLY A 46 -28.18 -28.80 14.30
N ARG A 47 -27.63 -27.87 15.09
CA ARG A 47 -28.37 -26.82 15.78
C ARG A 47 -28.35 -25.58 14.91
N THR A 48 -29.45 -25.23 14.27
CA THR A 48 -29.56 -23.94 13.57
C THR A 48 -29.99 -22.87 14.55
N GLY A 49 -29.06 -22.00 14.94
CA GLY A 49 -29.38 -20.84 15.75
C GLY A 49 -30.12 -19.80 14.92
N VAL A 50 -30.89 -18.95 15.59
CA VAL A 50 -31.53 -17.78 14.97
C VAL A 50 -30.96 -16.55 15.64
N SER A 51 -30.40 -15.66 14.84
CA SER A 51 -29.95 -14.34 15.27
C SER A 51 -30.99 -13.29 14.89
N GLU A 52 -31.10 -12.26 15.72
CA GLU A 52 -31.97 -11.12 15.45
C GLU A 52 -31.13 -9.84 15.43
N TYR A 53 -31.24 -9.07 14.35
CA TYR A 53 -30.61 -7.76 14.20
C TYR A 53 -31.62 -6.79 13.62
N TRP A 54 -31.90 -5.69 14.33
CA TRP A 54 -32.88 -4.67 13.91
C TRP A 54 -34.28 -5.24 13.60
N GLY A 55 -34.71 -6.26 14.35
CA GLY A 55 -36.00 -6.94 14.17
C GLY A 55 -36.04 -7.92 13.00
N PHE A 56 -34.97 -8.05 12.21
CA PHE A 56 -34.85 -9.08 11.18
C PHE A 56 -34.24 -10.34 11.77
N ARG A 57 -34.92 -11.48 11.60
CA ARG A 57 -34.45 -12.80 12.04
C ARG A 57 -33.80 -13.55 10.90
N PHE A 58 -32.60 -14.07 11.15
CA PHE A 58 -31.85 -14.83 10.17
C PHE A 58 -31.12 -16.00 10.83
N PRO A 59 -30.85 -17.09 10.09
CA PRO A 59 -30.01 -18.18 10.58
C PRO A 59 -28.63 -17.67 11.04
N SER A 60 -28.16 -18.06 12.23
CA SER A 60 -26.90 -17.55 12.78
C SER A 60 -25.68 -17.90 11.94
N TRP A 61 -25.73 -19.00 11.17
CA TRP A 61 -24.67 -19.36 10.22
C TRP A 61 -24.39 -18.24 9.20
N LEU A 62 -25.40 -17.45 8.78
CA LEU A 62 -25.19 -16.31 7.89
C LEU A 62 -24.36 -15.22 8.56
N GLY A 63 -24.60 -14.97 9.86
CA GLY A 63 -23.81 -14.04 10.66
C GLY A 63 -22.36 -14.48 10.77
N PHE A 64 -22.13 -15.76 11.05
CA PHE A 64 -20.77 -16.32 11.13
C PHE A 64 -20.06 -16.33 9.79
N ALA A 65 -20.74 -16.70 8.70
CA ALA A 65 -20.18 -16.63 7.34
C ALA A 65 -19.80 -15.19 6.96
N GLY A 66 -20.66 -14.22 7.27
CA GLY A 66 -20.36 -12.79 7.11
C GLY A 66 -19.15 -12.35 7.94
N GLY A 67 -19.06 -12.80 9.18
CA GLY A 67 -17.92 -12.57 10.06
C GLY A 67 -16.60 -13.08 9.48
N VAL A 68 -16.58 -14.29 8.91
CA VAL A 68 -15.40 -14.84 8.22
C VAL A 68 -14.98 -13.93 7.06
N VAL A 69 -15.91 -13.53 6.19
CA VAL A 69 -15.61 -12.69 5.02
C VAL A 69 -15.07 -11.32 5.46
N VAL A 70 -15.71 -10.68 6.43
CA VAL A 70 -15.27 -9.37 6.97
C VAL A 70 -13.90 -9.49 7.64
N GLY A 71 -13.68 -10.53 8.46
CA GLY A 71 -12.41 -10.75 9.14
C GLY A 71 -11.24 -10.94 8.16
N VAL A 72 -11.44 -11.74 7.10
CA VAL A 72 -10.43 -11.94 6.04
C VAL A 72 -10.14 -10.63 5.33
N ALA A 73 -11.17 -9.86 4.96
CA ALA A 73 -10.99 -8.58 4.28
C ALA A 73 -10.19 -7.59 5.13
N VAL A 74 -10.54 -7.45 6.42
CA VAL A 74 -9.83 -6.55 7.37
C VAL A 74 -8.39 -7.02 7.58
N ALA A 75 -8.17 -8.32 7.79
CA ALA A 75 -6.83 -8.86 7.98
C ALA A 75 -5.94 -8.64 6.76
N TRP A 76 -6.50 -8.86 5.56
CA TRP A 76 -5.81 -8.69 4.30
C TRP A 76 -5.43 -7.22 4.04
N ASP A 77 -6.37 -6.29 4.22
CA ASP A 77 -6.15 -4.86 4.02
C ASP A 77 -5.13 -4.30 5.02
N SER A 78 -5.25 -4.70 6.29
CA SER A 78 -4.30 -4.33 7.34
C SER A 78 -2.88 -4.83 7.03
N PHE A 79 -2.76 -6.08 6.57
CA PHE A 79 -1.47 -6.67 6.21
C PHE A 79 -0.86 -6.04 4.95
N ALA A 80 -1.69 -5.71 3.96
CA ALA A 80 -1.30 -4.98 2.76
C ALA A 80 -0.67 -3.62 3.12
N THR A 81 -1.39 -2.85 3.93
CA THR A 81 -0.98 -1.51 4.37
C THR A 81 0.23 -1.57 5.29
N TRP A 82 0.28 -2.55 6.21
CA TRP A 82 1.44 -2.76 7.09
C TRP A 82 2.72 -3.08 6.32
N ARG A 83 2.64 -3.90 5.25
CA ARG A 83 3.79 -4.18 4.38
C ARG A 83 4.26 -2.94 3.62
N ALA A 84 3.33 -2.17 3.05
CA ALA A 84 3.65 -0.93 2.33
C ALA A 84 4.18 0.19 3.24
N ALA A 85 3.86 0.15 4.54
CA ALA A 85 4.40 1.04 5.56
C ALA A 85 5.73 0.57 6.16
N GLY A 86 6.29 -0.55 5.68
CA GLY A 86 7.52 -1.15 6.20
C GLY A 86 8.80 -0.46 5.70
N PRO A 87 9.95 -0.73 6.36
CA PRO A 87 11.25 -0.19 5.94
C PRO A 87 11.82 -0.88 4.67
N ALA A 88 11.26 -2.03 4.27
CA ALA A 88 11.82 -2.87 3.21
C ALA A 88 11.16 -2.66 1.84
N HIS A 89 9.93 -2.13 1.79
CA HIS A 89 9.17 -1.98 0.55
C HIS A 89 8.38 -0.67 0.59
N GLY A 90 8.56 0.15 -0.44
CA GLY A 90 7.80 1.37 -0.66
C GLY A 90 6.65 1.16 -1.65
N VAL A 91 5.98 2.26 -1.99
CA VAL A 91 5.07 2.34 -3.15
C VAL A 91 5.86 2.16 -4.45
N LEU A 92 7.10 2.63 -4.44
CA LEU A 92 8.10 2.46 -5.48
C LEU A 92 9.40 2.04 -4.81
N ASP A 93 10.11 1.08 -5.39
CA ASP A 93 11.41 0.62 -4.95
C ASP A 93 12.48 1.00 -5.98
N TYR A 94 13.74 0.99 -5.57
CA TYR A 94 14.89 1.15 -6.44
C TYR A 94 15.96 0.10 -6.16
N VAL A 95 16.75 -0.19 -7.19
CA VAL A 95 17.95 -1.00 -7.13
C VAL A 95 19.10 -0.16 -7.69
N LEU A 96 20.20 -0.11 -6.94
CA LEU A 96 21.43 0.54 -7.41
C LEU A 96 22.15 -0.38 -8.39
N GLU A 97 22.38 0.13 -9.60
CA GLU A 97 23.18 -0.54 -10.62
C GLU A 97 24.44 0.28 -10.92
N PRO A 98 25.52 -0.36 -11.43
CA PRO A 98 26.73 0.37 -11.79
C PRO A 98 26.45 1.49 -12.80
N THR A 99 25.49 1.29 -13.70
CA THR A 99 25.10 2.21 -14.77
C THR A 99 24.10 3.29 -14.35
N GLY A 100 23.41 3.13 -13.22
CA GLY A 100 22.34 4.04 -12.83
C GLY A 100 21.43 3.50 -11.73
N LEU A 101 20.21 4.04 -11.69
CA LEU A 101 19.20 3.72 -10.70
C LEU A 101 18.02 3.03 -11.39
N ARG A 102 17.80 1.75 -11.07
CA ARG A 102 16.65 1.01 -11.59
C ARG A 102 15.47 1.18 -10.66
N LEU A 103 14.44 1.90 -11.11
CA LEU A 103 13.16 2.01 -10.44
C LEU A 103 12.32 0.78 -10.73
N VAL A 104 11.63 0.32 -9.70
CA VAL A 104 10.87 -0.91 -9.72
C VAL A 104 9.54 -0.67 -9.04
N HIS A 105 8.46 -0.96 -9.76
CA HIS A 105 7.13 -1.03 -9.18
C HIS A 105 6.61 -2.48 -9.19
N HIS A 106 6.35 -2.99 -8.00
CA HIS A 106 5.82 -4.34 -7.79
C HIS A 106 4.30 -4.35 -7.92
N ARG A 107 3.81 -4.87 -9.05
CA ARG A 107 2.37 -5.05 -9.28
C ARG A 107 1.97 -6.46 -8.85
N ARG A 108 1.02 -6.59 -7.91
CA ARG A 108 0.62 -7.88 -7.28
C ARG A 108 0.25 -9.00 -8.26
N LEU A 109 -0.19 -8.66 -9.48
CA LEU A 109 -0.75 -9.60 -10.47
C LEU A 109 -0.17 -9.44 -11.89
N LEU A 110 0.76 -8.51 -12.10
CA LEU A 110 1.28 -8.16 -13.44
C LEU A 110 2.80 -8.16 -13.46
N ARG A 111 3.38 -8.17 -14.66
CA ARG A 111 4.84 -8.06 -14.84
C ARG A 111 5.37 -6.85 -14.08
N ARG A 112 6.50 -7.06 -13.40
CA ARG A 112 7.29 -6.01 -12.73
C ARG A 112 7.55 -4.89 -13.73
N GLN A 113 7.14 -3.68 -13.38
CA GLN A 113 7.45 -2.51 -14.19
C GLN A 113 8.80 -1.98 -13.70
N GLU A 114 9.74 -1.85 -14.62
CA GLU A 114 11.10 -1.43 -14.33
C GLU A 114 11.48 -0.28 -15.26
N LEU A 115 12.24 0.67 -14.75
CA LEU A 115 12.84 1.75 -15.52
C LEU A 115 14.26 1.96 -15.03
N LEU A 116 15.24 1.84 -15.93
CA LEU A 116 16.61 2.23 -15.64
C LEU A 116 16.78 3.71 -15.94
N VAL A 117 17.21 4.47 -14.94
CA VAL A 117 17.62 5.86 -15.08
C VAL A 117 19.14 5.90 -15.03
N GLU A 118 19.78 6.27 -16.13
CA GLU A 118 21.23 6.29 -16.18
C GLU A 118 21.79 7.49 -15.40
N ARG A 119 23.07 7.41 -15.03
CA ARG A 119 23.78 8.51 -14.35
C ARG A 119 23.69 9.80 -15.16
N GLY A 120 23.47 10.93 -14.48
CA GLY A 120 23.38 12.24 -15.12
C GLY A 120 22.05 12.51 -15.86
N GLN A 121 21.13 11.55 -15.91
CA GLN A 121 19.81 11.77 -16.52
C GLN A 121 18.84 12.47 -15.57
N HIS A 122 17.74 12.96 -16.12
CA HIS A 122 16.60 13.42 -15.33
C HIS A 122 15.56 12.32 -15.20
N LEU A 123 15.05 12.19 -13.98
CA LEU A 123 13.89 11.39 -13.63
C LEU A 123 12.71 12.34 -13.40
N VAL A 124 11.64 12.17 -14.17
CA VAL A 124 10.40 12.93 -14.01
C VAL A 124 9.35 12.06 -13.35
N LEU A 125 8.80 12.55 -12.25
CA LEU A 125 7.68 11.95 -11.54
C LEU A 125 6.48 12.91 -11.61
N ASP A 126 5.49 12.52 -12.40
CA ASP A 126 4.22 13.23 -12.51
C ASP A 126 3.14 12.50 -11.71
N ALA A 127 2.25 13.25 -11.06
CA ALA A 127 1.08 12.66 -10.43
C ALA A 127 -0.19 13.44 -10.76
N THR A 128 -1.20 12.72 -11.21
CA THR A 128 -2.52 13.25 -11.54
C THR A 128 -3.57 12.63 -10.61
N LEU A 129 -4.41 13.44 -9.98
CA LEU A 129 -5.54 12.96 -9.19
C LEU A 129 -6.59 12.32 -10.12
N LEU A 130 -6.86 11.02 -9.94
CA LEU A 130 -7.87 10.28 -10.70
C LEU A 130 -9.26 10.42 -10.08
N SER A 131 -9.34 10.32 -8.75
CA SER A 131 -10.62 10.38 -8.05
C SER A 131 -10.44 10.88 -6.63
N SER A 132 -11.43 11.66 -6.18
CA SER A 132 -11.60 12.07 -4.79
C SER A 132 -13.03 11.73 -4.37
N ARG A 133 -13.19 10.85 -3.36
CA ARG A 133 -14.48 10.41 -2.83
C ARG A 133 -14.58 10.70 -1.34
N ARG A 134 -15.81 10.64 -0.81
CA ARG A 134 -16.12 10.82 0.62
C ARG A 134 -15.50 12.11 1.20
N GLY A 135 -15.69 13.23 0.52
CA GLY A 135 -15.16 14.53 0.97
C GLY A 135 -13.62 14.63 0.95
N GLY A 136 -12.94 13.82 0.16
CA GLY A 136 -11.48 13.80 0.07
C GLY A 136 -10.79 12.86 1.06
N LEU A 137 -11.55 11.99 1.72
CA LEU A 137 -11.03 10.89 2.55
C LEU A 137 -10.42 9.76 1.71
N GLU A 138 -10.95 9.57 0.51
CA GLU A 138 -10.43 8.60 -0.46
C GLU A 138 -9.92 9.36 -1.67
N ARG A 139 -8.60 9.33 -1.87
CA ARG A 139 -7.96 9.89 -3.06
C ARG A 139 -7.20 8.80 -3.78
N SER A 140 -7.24 8.82 -5.10
CA SER A 140 -6.48 7.91 -5.94
C SER A 140 -5.72 8.72 -6.96
N TYR A 141 -4.42 8.49 -7.07
CA TYR A 141 -3.51 9.22 -7.94
C TYR A 141 -2.92 8.26 -8.98
N ARG A 142 -2.83 8.73 -10.23
CA ARG A 142 -2.01 8.10 -11.26
C ARG A 142 -0.63 8.72 -11.19
N ILE A 143 0.38 7.90 -10.90
CA ILE A 143 1.78 8.30 -10.87
C ILE A 143 2.44 7.80 -12.14
N VAL A 144 3.09 8.70 -12.88
CA VAL A 144 3.87 8.41 -14.08
C VAL A 144 5.34 8.69 -13.76
N VAL A 145 6.16 7.68 -13.97
CA VAL A 145 7.60 7.72 -13.78
C VAL A 145 8.24 7.65 -15.15
N SER A 146 9.03 8.66 -15.52
CA SER A 146 9.60 8.78 -16.85
C SER A 146 11.06 9.24 -16.82
N ALA A 147 11.84 8.73 -17.75
CA ALA A 147 13.23 9.07 -17.99
C ALA A 147 13.50 8.97 -19.51
N PRO A 148 14.64 9.43 -20.02
CA PRO A 148 14.96 9.31 -21.45
C PRO A 148 14.85 7.87 -21.99
N GLY A 149 15.15 6.87 -21.16
CA GLY A 149 15.09 5.45 -21.52
C GLY A 149 13.69 4.83 -21.51
N GLY A 150 12.64 5.55 -21.08
CA GLY A 150 11.27 5.03 -21.07
C GLY A 150 10.39 5.59 -19.95
N SER A 151 9.20 5.01 -19.81
CA SER A 151 8.28 5.37 -18.73
C SER A 151 7.38 4.21 -18.33
N PHE A 152 6.86 4.28 -17.11
CA PHE A 152 5.74 3.45 -16.67
C PHE A 152 4.80 4.26 -15.78
N ALA A 153 3.59 3.75 -15.61
CA ALA A 153 2.58 4.38 -14.79
C ALA A 153 1.90 3.35 -13.88
N PHE A 154 1.57 3.80 -12.67
CA PHE A 154 0.84 3.03 -11.68
C PHE A 154 -0.16 3.91 -10.93
N THR A 155 -1.06 3.27 -10.19
CA THR A 155 -2.07 3.95 -9.39
C THR A 155 -1.75 3.77 -7.92
N GLN A 156 -1.83 4.85 -7.16
CA GLN A 156 -1.60 4.87 -5.72
C GLN A 156 -2.80 5.50 -5.03
N ASP A 157 -3.36 4.77 -4.08
CA ASP A 157 -4.42 5.28 -3.21
C ASP A 157 -3.84 5.95 -1.96
N GLY A 158 -4.56 6.95 -1.45
CA GLY A 158 -4.19 7.71 -0.26
C GLY A 158 -3.75 9.13 -0.57
N TYR A 159 -3.04 9.73 0.39
CA TYR A 159 -2.65 11.13 0.38
C TYR A 159 -1.23 11.28 -0.17
N ILE A 160 -1.08 12.00 -1.28
CA ILE A 160 0.21 12.21 -1.92
C ILE A 160 1.16 13.03 -1.02
N GLU A 161 0.60 13.93 -0.21
CA GLU A 161 1.31 14.72 0.80
C GLU A 161 1.86 13.89 1.97
N LYS A 162 1.38 12.64 2.11
CA LYS A 162 1.91 11.67 3.08
C LYS A 162 2.99 10.79 2.47
N LEU A 163 3.32 10.95 1.19
CA LEU A 163 4.44 10.23 0.58
C LEU A 163 5.74 11.01 0.79
N SER A 164 6.86 10.30 0.74
CA SER A 164 8.19 10.88 0.83
C SER A 164 9.11 10.31 -0.25
N LEU A 165 9.79 11.22 -0.95
CA LEU A 165 10.81 10.97 -1.98
C LEU A 165 12.22 11.03 -1.42
N ALA A 166 12.40 11.28 -0.12
CA ALA A 166 13.71 11.48 0.47
C ALA A 166 14.71 10.35 0.17
N PRO A 167 14.34 9.05 0.24
CA PRO A 167 15.26 7.96 -0.11
C PRO A 167 15.69 8.00 -1.58
N LEU A 168 14.74 8.29 -2.50
CA LEU A 168 15.01 8.36 -3.92
C LEU A 168 15.91 9.55 -4.26
N GLU A 169 15.62 10.75 -3.74
CA GLU A 169 16.44 11.93 -3.97
C GLU A 169 17.85 11.78 -3.39
N GLN A 170 18.00 11.05 -2.28
CA GLN A 170 19.32 10.76 -1.71
C GLN A 170 20.14 9.85 -2.62
N ALA A 171 19.54 8.77 -3.13
CA ALA A 171 20.20 7.84 -4.05
C ALA A 171 20.48 8.49 -5.41
N ALA A 172 19.52 9.26 -5.94
CA ALA A 172 19.66 9.98 -7.21
C ALA A 172 20.80 11.00 -7.16
N ARG A 173 20.92 11.76 -6.06
CA ARG A 173 22.02 12.72 -5.86
C ARG A 173 23.40 12.09 -5.92
N GLN A 174 23.57 10.88 -5.37
CA GLN A 174 24.85 10.15 -5.44
C GLN A 174 25.25 9.76 -6.86
N LEU A 175 24.28 9.69 -7.78
CA LEU A 175 24.44 9.28 -9.17
C LEU A 175 24.35 10.46 -10.15
N GLY A 176 24.23 11.69 -9.65
CA GLY A 176 24.02 12.89 -10.46
C GLY A 176 22.69 12.90 -11.22
N ILE A 177 21.70 12.12 -10.76
CA ILE A 177 20.37 12.06 -11.37
C ILE A 177 19.51 13.18 -10.80
N GLU A 178 18.91 13.99 -11.67
CA GLU A 178 18.00 15.07 -11.27
C GLU A 178 16.57 14.53 -11.14
N VAL A 179 15.94 14.70 -9.97
CA VAL A 179 14.55 14.28 -9.74
C VAL A 179 13.62 15.48 -9.87
N VAL A 180 12.81 15.49 -10.92
CA VAL A 180 11.84 16.54 -11.23
C VAL A 180 10.45 16.03 -10.89
N THR A 181 9.70 16.77 -10.06
CA THR A 181 8.31 16.43 -9.73
C THR A 181 7.36 17.42 -10.41
N THR A 182 6.24 16.91 -10.93
CA THR A 182 5.23 17.70 -11.64
C THR A 182 3.81 17.32 -11.20
N GLY A 183 2.83 18.18 -11.48
CA GLY A 183 1.44 17.97 -11.04
C GLY A 183 1.32 17.86 -9.52
N ALA A 184 0.51 16.91 -9.04
CA ALA A 184 0.33 16.64 -7.61
C ALA A 184 1.59 16.03 -6.96
N ALA A 185 2.57 15.56 -7.73
CA ALA A 185 3.82 15.02 -7.18
C ALA A 185 4.68 16.11 -6.53
N THR A 186 4.40 17.38 -6.81
CA THR A 186 5.03 18.53 -6.14
C THR A 186 4.73 18.59 -4.64
N GLU A 187 3.61 18.00 -4.20
CA GLU A 187 3.20 17.95 -2.80
C GLU A 187 3.91 16.82 -2.01
N ILE A 188 4.66 15.95 -2.68
CA ILE A 188 5.36 14.84 -2.03
C ILE A 188 6.53 15.37 -1.19
N GLN A 189 6.68 14.85 0.03
CA GLN A 189 7.72 15.30 0.95
C GLN A 189 9.12 14.93 0.45
N ARG A 190 9.99 15.92 0.27
CA ARG A 190 11.37 15.71 -0.20
C ARG A 190 12.37 15.49 0.94
N THR A 191 12.04 15.95 2.14
CA THR A 191 12.86 15.77 3.34
C THR A 191 12.43 14.51 4.08
N ALA A 192 13.38 13.74 4.62
CA ALA A 192 13.05 12.66 5.52
C ALA A 192 12.39 13.28 6.76
N GLY A 193 11.07 13.14 6.88
CA GLY A 193 10.32 13.67 8.00
C GLY A 193 10.85 13.08 9.30
N VAL A 194 11.63 13.85 10.04
CA VAL A 194 11.80 13.66 11.48
C VAL A 194 10.53 14.22 12.09
N VAL A 195 9.53 13.34 12.28
CA VAL A 195 8.38 13.56 13.15
C VAL A 195 8.15 12.33 13.99
#